data_AF-H6N697-F1
#
_entry.id   AF-H6N697-F1
#
_cell.length_a   1.000
_cell.length_b   1.000
_cell.length_c   1.000
_cell.angle_alpha   90.00
_cell.angle_beta   90.00
_cell.angle_gamma   90.00
#
_symmetry.space_group_name_H-M   'P 1'
#
loop_
_entity.id
_entity.type
_entity.pdbx_description
1 polymer ?
#
loop_
_entity_poly.entity_id
_entity_poly.type
_entity_poly.pdbx_seq_one_letter_code
_entity_poly.pdbx_strand_id
1 'polypeptide(L)'
;MNIKLLLPPLVGGLGVAVYALQTSKGDKHPATISSYREEPEKHTEEPKMDKYQTRFPTYKKTNDDVKKHRVGKEDSGQGLYLVDYSDEGWWMKRAQEMKKFYEGDWQDFRDKCFEEVKSKESDWDGVLGATANYYEEASYVTNPQSVDFVSLCLQRET
;
A
#
# COMPACT_ATOMS: atom_id res chain seq x y z
N MET A 1 28.31 21.14 43.55
CA MET A 1 29.10 21.40 42.33
C MET A 1 28.68 20.35 41.30
N ASN A 2 27.81 20.68 40.33
CA ASN A 2 28.16 21.09 38.95
C ASN A 2 29.27 20.20 38.35
N ILE A 3 29.07 19.46 37.25
CA ILE A 3 28.95 19.98 35.87
C ILE A 3 28.27 18.95 34.92
N LYS A 4 27.45 19.43 33.98
CA LYS A 4 26.95 18.79 32.74
C LYS A 4 28.05 18.73 31.66
N LEU A 5 28.09 17.70 30.81
CA LEU A 5 28.59 17.76 29.41
C LEU A 5 28.11 16.48 28.67
N LEU A 6 27.12 16.52 27.76
CA LEU A 6 27.09 16.93 26.34
C LEU A 6 27.98 16.11 25.38
N LEU A 7 27.30 15.57 24.35
CA LEU A 7 27.60 14.56 23.31
C LEU A 7 28.79 14.84 22.36
N PRO A 8 29.17 13.85 21.50
CA PRO A 8 28.89 13.99 20.06
C PRO A 8 28.45 12.69 19.33
N PRO A 9 28.01 12.77 18.05
CA PRO A 9 27.27 11.73 17.34
C PRO A 9 28.19 10.76 16.57
N LEU A 10 27.80 9.48 16.47
CA LEU A 10 28.47 8.51 15.59
C LEU A 10 27.74 8.43 14.25
N VAL A 11 28.26 9.18 13.29
CA VAL A 11 28.05 8.99 11.86
C VAL A 11 28.73 7.68 11.47
N GLY A 12 27.96 6.60 11.35
CA GLY A 12 28.44 5.29 10.91
C GLY A 12 28.55 5.21 9.40
N GLY A 13 29.69 5.64 8.85
CA GLY A 13 30.08 5.34 7.47
C GLY A 13 30.56 3.89 7.36
N LEU A 14 29.79 3.04 6.68
CA LEU A 14 30.24 1.70 6.27
C LEU A 14 30.94 1.83 4.90
N GLY A 15 32.26 2.00 4.95
CA GLY A 15 33.12 1.88 3.78
C GLY A 15 33.29 0.41 3.39
N VAL A 16 33.05 0.08 2.13
CA VAL A 16 33.34 -1.26 1.57
C VAL A 16 34.84 -1.30 1.24
N ALA A 17 35.55 -2.21 1.91
CA ALA A 17 36.97 -2.47 1.68
C ALA A 17 37.16 -3.29 0.39
N VAL A 18 37.93 -2.77 -0.57
CA VAL A 18 38.40 -3.53 -1.73
C VAL A 18 39.78 -4.10 -1.40
N TYR A 19 39.87 -5.43 -1.36
CA TYR A 19 41.13 -6.16 -1.23
C TYR A 19 41.91 -6.11 -2.55
N ALA A 20 43.18 -5.71 -2.50
CA ALA A 20 44.12 -5.84 -3.61
C ALA A 20 45.13 -6.96 -3.32
N LEU A 21 45.09 -8.04 -4.09
CA LEU A 21 46.11 -9.08 -4.13
C LEU A 21 47.28 -8.59 -5.01
N GLN A 22 48.47 -8.48 -4.41
CA GLN A 22 49.73 -8.22 -5.12
C GLN A 22 50.26 -9.50 -5.77
N THR A 23 50.49 -9.44 -7.09
CA THR A 23 51.50 -10.28 -7.76
C THR A 23 52.47 -9.40 -8.56
N SER A 24 53.69 -9.89 -8.64
CA SER A 24 54.96 -9.21 -8.89
C SER A 24 55.25 -8.87 -10.37
N LYS A 25 56.15 -7.88 -10.52
CA LYS A 25 57.06 -7.56 -11.65
C LYS A 25 56.52 -6.72 -12.83
N GLY A 26 57.19 -5.58 -13.01
CA GLY A 26 57.49 -5.05 -14.34
C GLY A 26 56.81 -3.74 -14.68
N ASP A 27 57.62 -2.70 -14.70
CA ASP A 27 57.46 -1.47 -15.49
C ASP A 27 56.45 -0.39 -15.08
N LYS A 28 56.92 0.82 -15.36
CA LYS A 28 56.44 2.14 -14.97
C LYS A 28 55.05 2.40 -15.56
N HIS A 29 54.14 2.92 -14.74
CA HIS A 29 53.18 4.00 -15.02
C HIS A 29 52.11 4.00 -13.90
N PRO A 30 51.72 5.15 -13.34
CA PRO A 30 50.35 5.30 -12.90
C PRO A 30 49.60 6.09 -13.98
N ALA A 31 48.76 5.36 -14.73
CA ALA A 31 47.71 5.94 -15.54
C ALA A 31 46.80 6.79 -14.64
N THR A 32 46.66 8.06 -14.99
CA THR A 32 45.71 8.98 -14.37
C THR A 32 44.29 8.48 -14.69
N ILE A 33 43.69 7.72 -13.77
CA ILE A 33 42.25 7.48 -13.79
C ILE A 33 41.59 8.77 -13.27
N SER A 34 41.13 9.60 -14.21
CA SER A 34 40.21 10.69 -13.92
C SER A 34 38.87 10.06 -13.51
N SER A 35 38.70 9.90 -12.20
CA SER A 35 37.39 9.61 -11.61
C SER A 35 36.62 10.93 -11.56
N TYR A 36 35.74 11.12 -12.54
CA TYR A 36 34.70 12.14 -12.47
C TYR A 36 33.82 11.80 -11.28
N ARG A 37 34.00 12.53 -10.18
CA ARG A 37 33.03 12.55 -9.09
C ARG A 37 31.86 13.40 -9.56
N GLU A 38 30.89 12.78 -10.22
CA GLU A 38 29.57 13.40 -10.34
C GLU A 38 29.01 13.58 -8.92
N GLU A 39 28.84 14.83 -8.51
CA GLU A 39 27.97 15.14 -7.38
C GLU A 39 26.59 14.55 -7.70
N PRO A 40 25.95 13.80 -6.78
CA PRO A 40 24.57 13.42 -7.01
C PRO A 40 23.76 14.72 -7.03
N GLU A 41 23.24 15.05 -8.22
CA GLU A 41 22.25 16.11 -8.35
C GLU A 41 21.16 15.85 -7.31
N LYS A 42 21.06 16.74 -6.33
CA LYS A 42 19.97 16.74 -5.37
C LYS A 42 18.70 17.07 -6.15
N HIS A 43 18.06 16.04 -6.70
CA HIS A 43 16.68 16.10 -7.11
C HIS A 43 15.87 16.52 -5.90
N THR A 44 15.52 17.80 -5.86
CA THR A 44 14.46 18.29 -5.00
C THR A 44 13.19 17.83 -5.72
N GLU A 45 12.79 16.59 -5.50
CA GLU A 45 11.40 16.21 -5.77
C GLU A 45 10.55 17.11 -4.87
N GLU A 46 9.90 18.10 -5.46
CA GLU A 46 8.72 18.69 -4.85
C GLU A 46 7.82 17.53 -4.39
N PRO A 47 7.29 17.54 -3.15
CA PRO A 47 6.44 16.45 -2.70
C PRO A 47 5.23 16.42 -3.62
N LYS A 48 5.25 15.50 -4.60
CA LYS A 48 4.09 15.16 -5.39
C LYS A 48 3.08 14.64 -4.41
N MET A 49 2.15 15.51 -4.05
CA MET A 49 1.05 15.16 -3.17
C MET A 49 0.40 13.93 -3.78
N ASP A 50 0.47 12.80 -3.07
CA ASP A 50 -0.05 11.55 -3.54
C ASP A 50 -1.55 11.77 -3.87
N LYS A 51 -1.94 11.53 -5.13
CA LYS A 51 -3.31 11.77 -5.64
C LYS A 51 -4.37 11.06 -4.78
N TYR A 52 -3.98 10.03 -4.03
CA TYR A 52 -4.87 9.30 -3.15
C TYR A 52 -5.01 9.91 -1.75
N GLN A 53 -4.05 10.73 -1.28
CA GLN A 53 -4.14 11.39 0.02
C GLN A 53 -5.36 12.32 0.11
N THR A 54 -5.69 13.01 -0.98
CA THR A 54 -6.90 13.85 -1.04
C THR A 54 -8.20 13.06 -0.93
N ARG A 55 -8.15 11.74 -1.17
CA ARG A 55 -9.31 10.84 -1.10
C ARG A 55 -9.53 10.27 0.30
N PHE A 56 -8.53 10.31 1.19
CA PHE A 56 -8.62 9.73 2.54
C PHE A 56 -9.82 10.24 3.37
N PRO A 57 -10.20 11.53 3.34
CA PRO A 57 -11.41 11.99 4.03
C PRO A 57 -12.68 11.31 3.51
N THR A 58 -12.75 11.02 2.21
CA THR A 58 -13.88 10.30 1.60
C THR A 58 -13.87 8.85 2.03
N TYR A 59 -12.72 8.18 1.99
CA TYR A 59 -12.60 6.78 2.42
C TYR A 59 -13.00 6.62 3.89
N LYS A 60 -12.49 7.50 4.75
CA LYS A 60 -12.85 7.51 6.17
C LYS A 60 -14.36 7.67 6.35
N LYS A 61 -14.96 8.64 5.67
CA LYS A 61 -16.41 8.86 5.75
C LYS A 61 -17.19 7.63 5.32
N THR A 62 -16.87 7.04 4.17
CA THR A 62 -17.54 5.82 3.69
C THR A 62 -17.38 4.66 4.66
N ASN A 63 -16.19 4.45 5.24
CA ASN A 63 -16.00 3.42 6.27
C ASN A 63 -16.84 3.68 7.52
N ASP A 64 -16.89 4.92 8.00
CA ASP A 64 -17.69 5.30 9.17
C ASP A 64 -19.19 5.09 8.89
N ASP A 65 -19.66 5.45 7.69
CA ASP A 65 -21.05 5.28 7.28
C ASP A 65 -21.43 3.79 7.13
N VAL A 66 -20.56 2.96 6.55
CA VAL A 66 -20.74 1.50 6.45
C VAL A 66 -20.79 0.86 7.83
N LYS A 67 -19.85 1.21 8.72
CA LYS A 67 -19.83 0.73 10.11
C LYS A 67 -21.15 1.09 10.81
N LYS A 68 -21.60 2.33 10.68
CA LYS A 68 -22.88 2.79 11.25
C LYS A 68 -24.08 2.03 10.69
N HIS A 69 -24.11 1.75 9.39
CA HIS A 69 -25.18 0.97 8.76
C HIS A 69 -25.25 -0.48 9.30
N ARG A 70 -24.10 -1.04 9.67
CA ARG A 70 -23.97 -2.40 10.21
C ARG A 70 -24.33 -2.52 11.70
N VAL A 71 -24.31 -1.42 12.47
CA VAL A 71 -24.67 -1.44 13.90
C VAL A 71 -26.03 -2.09 14.11
N GLY A 72 -26.08 -3.09 14.98
CA GLY A 72 -27.32 -3.82 15.30
C GLY A 72 -27.76 -4.85 14.24
N LYS A 73 -26.93 -5.10 13.22
CA LYS A 73 -27.08 -6.20 12.24
C LYS A 73 -26.07 -7.33 12.46
N GLU A 74 -25.34 -7.24 13.57
CA GLU A 74 -24.26 -8.13 14.03
C GLU A 74 -24.78 -9.54 14.35
N ASP A 75 -26.03 -9.65 14.84
CA ASP A 75 -26.67 -10.91 15.24
C ASP A 75 -26.76 -11.96 14.12
N SER A 76 -26.61 -11.53 12.87
CA SER A 76 -26.57 -12.43 11.71
C SER A 76 -25.26 -13.22 11.59
N GLY A 77 -24.17 -12.79 12.25
CA GLY A 77 -22.86 -13.46 12.26
C GLY A 77 -22.23 -13.73 10.89
N GLN A 78 -22.80 -13.17 9.82
CA GLN A 78 -22.46 -13.49 8.43
C GLN A 78 -22.38 -12.25 7.54
N GLY A 79 -22.44 -11.06 8.13
CA GLY A 79 -22.34 -9.84 7.35
C GLY A 79 -20.93 -9.58 6.84
N LEU A 80 -20.88 -8.70 5.85
CA LEU A 80 -19.66 -8.24 5.25
C LEU A 80 -19.37 -6.81 5.67
N TYR A 81 -18.09 -6.50 5.88
CA TYR A 81 -17.64 -5.14 6.14
C TYR A 81 -16.64 -4.68 5.10
N LEU A 82 -16.62 -3.37 4.88
CA LEU A 82 -15.58 -2.72 4.10
C LEU A 82 -14.31 -2.60 4.93
N VAL A 83 -13.19 -3.12 4.42
CA VAL A 83 -11.90 -3.12 5.12
C VAL A 83 -11.42 -1.69 5.36
N ASP A 84 -10.69 -1.49 6.47
CA ASP A 84 -10.19 -0.17 6.81
C ASP A 84 -9.29 0.39 5.69
N TYR A 85 -9.54 1.63 5.25
CA TYR A 85 -8.79 2.25 4.16
C TYR A 85 -7.29 2.37 4.48
N SER A 86 -6.92 2.37 5.76
CA SER A 86 -5.54 2.47 6.24
C SER A 86 -4.80 1.13 6.31
N ASP A 87 -5.48 0.00 6.12
CA ASP A 87 -4.83 -1.32 6.09
C ASP A 87 -4.16 -1.58 4.72
N GLU A 88 -3.03 -0.90 4.49
CA GLU A 88 -2.27 -1.01 3.24
C GLU A 88 -1.88 -2.45 2.93
N GLY A 89 -1.53 -3.25 3.93
CA GLY A 89 -1.14 -4.65 3.76
C GLY A 89 -2.28 -5.49 3.18
N TRP A 90 -3.49 -5.31 3.68
CA TRP A 90 -4.67 -5.96 3.13
C TRP A 90 -4.94 -5.50 1.69
N TRP A 91 -4.98 -4.18 1.44
CA TRP A 91 -5.28 -3.64 0.11
C TRP A 91 -4.26 -4.06 -0.94
N MET A 92 -2.96 -4.03 -0.62
CA MET A 92 -1.91 -4.49 -1.52
C MET A 92 -2.05 -5.96 -1.88
N LYS A 93 -2.22 -6.83 -0.87
CA LYS A 93 -2.39 -8.28 -1.08
C LYS A 93 -3.66 -8.57 -1.88
N ARG A 94 -4.76 -7.90 -1.54
CA ARG A 94 -6.05 -8.08 -2.19
C ARG A 94 -6.03 -7.63 -3.65
N ALA A 95 -5.45 -6.46 -3.91
CA ALA A 95 -5.30 -5.93 -5.26
C ALA A 95 -4.44 -6.84 -6.15
N GLN A 96 -3.36 -7.40 -5.61
CA GLN A 96 -2.53 -8.37 -6.33
C GLN A 96 -3.33 -9.63 -6.73
N GLU A 97 -4.11 -10.18 -5.79
CA GLU A 97 -4.98 -11.35 -6.03
C GLU A 97 -6.06 -11.04 -7.08
N MET A 98 -6.63 -9.83 -7.02
CA MET A 98 -7.75 -9.41 -7.86
C MET A 98 -7.32 -8.74 -9.17
N LYS A 99 -6.03 -8.77 -9.52
CA LYS A 99 -5.46 -8.02 -10.66
C LYS A 99 -6.13 -8.30 -12.00
N LYS A 100 -6.73 -9.48 -12.19
CA LYS A 100 -7.45 -9.85 -13.42
C LYS A 100 -8.81 -9.14 -13.58
N PHE A 101 -9.31 -8.44 -12.56
CA PHE A 101 -10.62 -7.77 -12.57
C PHE A 101 -10.55 -6.24 -12.70
N TYR A 102 -9.35 -5.65 -12.70
CA TYR A 102 -9.18 -4.20 -12.76
C TYR A 102 -7.83 -3.79 -13.36
N GLU A 103 -7.74 -2.56 -13.83
CA GLU A 103 -6.50 -1.92 -14.28
C GLU A 103 -6.04 -0.89 -13.25
N GLY A 104 -4.72 -0.71 -13.09
CA GLY A 104 -4.13 0.23 -12.11
C GLY A 104 -3.38 -0.44 -10.94
N ASP A 105 -2.86 0.36 -10.02
CA ASP A 105 -2.14 -0.12 -8.83
C ASP A 105 -3.10 -0.52 -7.69
N TRP A 106 -2.56 -0.84 -6.50
CA TRP A 106 -3.41 -1.21 -5.36
C TRP A 106 -4.21 -0.03 -4.81
N GLN A 107 -3.73 1.20 -5.02
CA GLN A 107 -4.42 2.41 -4.60
C GLN A 107 -5.58 2.72 -5.55
N ASP A 108 -5.45 2.46 -6.86
CA ASP A 108 -6.56 2.51 -7.84
C ASP A 108 -7.63 1.45 -7.49
N PHE A 109 -7.22 0.23 -7.10
CA PHE A 109 -8.14 -0.81 -6.62
C PHE A 109 -8.94 -0.34 -5.39
N ARG A 110 -8.25 0.23 -4.40
CA ARG A 110 -8.88 0.79 -3.19
C ARG A 110 -9.84 1.93 -3.55
N ASP A 111 -9.41 2.90 -4.36
CA ASP A 111 -10.27 4.04 -4.76
C ASP A 111 -11.56 3.54 -5.41
N LYS A 112 -11.45 2.61 -6.37
CA LYS A 112 -12.61 2.00 -7.01
C LYS A 112 -13.50 1.25 -6.01
N CYS A 113 -12.93 0.52 -5.07
CA CYS A 113 -13.70 -0.14 -4.02
C CYS A 113 -14.55 0.84 -3.20
N PHE A 114 -13.97 1.98 -2.80
CA PHE A 114 -14.69 3.01 -2.05
C PHE A 114 -15.76 3.72 -2.90
N GLU A 115 -15.48 3.97 -4.18
CA GLU A 115 -16.46 4.53 -5.10
C GLU A 115 -17.66 3.60 -5.32
N GLU A 116 -17.40 2.30 -5.57
CA GLU A 116 -18.42 1.29 -5.81
C GLU A 116 -19.30 1.07 -4.57
N VAL A 117 -18.70 0.90 -3.38
CA VAL A 117 -19.46 0.75 -2.14
C VAL A 117 -20.34 1.97 -1.90
N LYS A 118 -19.80 3.19 -2.06
CA LYS A 118 -20.57 4.41 -1.89
C LYS A 118 -21.70 4.54 -2.92
N SER A 119 -21.47 4.13 -4.17
CA SER A 119 -22.50 4.17 -5.21
C SER A 119 -23.72 3.28 -4.91
N LYS A 120 -23.52 2.25 -4.07
CA LYS A 120 -24.55 1.29 -3.66
C LYS A 120 -25.13 1.56 -2.27
N GLU A 121 -25.02 2.78 -1.76
CA GLU A 121 -25.53 3.16 -0.44
C GLU A 121 -26.99 2.77 -0.20
N SER A 122 -27.85 2.89 -1.22
CA SER A 122 -29.26 2.48 -1.14
C SER A 122 -29.49 0.97 -1.07
N ASP A 123 -28.48 0.15 -1.39
CA ASP A 123 -28.53 -1.31 -1.45
C ASP A 123 -27.50 -1.97 -0.52
N TRP A 124 -27.03 -1.25 0.49
CA TRP A 124 -26.09 -1.79 1.47
C TRP A 124 -26.61 -3.03 2.20
N ASP A 125 -27.93 -3.15 2.40
CA ASP A 125 -28.53 -4.37 2.93
C ASP A 125 -28.29 -5.60 2.03
N GLY A 126 -28.30 -5.42 0.70
CA GLY A 126 -28.05 -6.48 -0.26
C GLY A 126 -26.57 -6.82 -0.43
N VAL A 127 -25.70 -5.82 -0.49
CA VAL A 127 -24.26 -6.01 -0.79
C VAL A 127 -23.39 -6.21 0.46
N LEU A 128 -23.88 -5.88 1.66
CA LEU A 128 -23.18 -6.10 2.94
C LEU A 128 -23.92 -7.09 3.85
N GLY A 129 -25.09 -7.57 3.44
CA GLY A 129 -25.91 -8.52 4.19
C GLY A 129 -25.39 -9.95 4.13
N ALA A 130 -26.04 -10.84 4.88
CA ALA A 130 -25.66 -12.26 4.96
C ALA A 130 -25.77 -13.02 3.64
N THR A 131 -26.59 -12.52 2.71
CA THR A 131 -26.81 -13.11 1.38
C THR A 131 -25.93 -12.48 0.29
N ALA A 132 -25.09 -11.51 0.65
CA ALA A 132 -24.20 -10.84 -0.29
C ALA A 132 -23.16 -11.82 -0.86
N ASN A 133 -22.83 -11.64 -2.13
CA ASN A 133 -21.73 -12.36 -2.75
C ASN A 133 -20.41 -11.89 -2.13
N TYR A 134 -19.59 -12.84 -1.69
CA TYR A 134 -18.24 -12.60 -1.18
C TYR A 134 -17.30 -13.62 -1.78
N TYR A 135 -16.20 -13.15 -2.36
CA TYR A 135 -15.17 -14.00 -2.91
C TYR A 135 -13.92 -13.89 -2.05
N GLU A 136 -13.62 -14.92 -1.27
CA GLU A 136 -12.38 -14.92 -0.46
C GLU A 136 -11.13 -14.91 -1.34
N GLU A 137 -11.20 -15.50 -2.54
CA GLU A 137 -10.10 -15.63 -3.49
C GLU A 137 -10.57 -15.33 -4.91
N ALA A 138 -9.65 -14.92 -5.78
CA ALA A 138 -9.96 -14.65 -7.19
C ALA A 138 -10.34 -15.93 -7.95
N SER A 139 -9.94 -17.10 -7.45
CA SER A 139 -10.26 -18.43 -7.96
C SER A 139 -11.76 -18.72 -7.93
N TYR A 140 -12.50 -18.14 -6.98
CA TYR A 140 -13.94 -18.35 -6.81
C TYR A 140 -14.81 -17.52 -7.74
N VAL A 141 -14.23 -16.55 -8.45
CA VAL A 141 -14.96 -15.76 -9.45
C VAL A 141 -14.97 -16.50 -10.78
N THR A 142 -16.09 -17.15 -11.08
CA THR A 142 -16.28 -17.97 -12.28
C THR A 142 -16.51 -17.15 -13.55
N ASN A 143 -17.05 -15.94 -13.42
CA ASN A 143 -17.24 -15.00 -14.53
C ASN A 143 -16.71 -13.59 -14.17
N PRO A 144 -15.48 -13.24 -14.58
CA PRO A 144 -14.88 -11.94 -14.32
C PRO A 144 -15.66 -10.75 -14.88
N GLN A 145 -16.44 -10.94 -15.95
CA GLN A 145 -17.15 -9.84 -16.61
C GLN A 145 -18.46 -9.45 -15.92
N SER A 146 -18.99 -10.32 -15.05
CA SER A 146 -20.24 -10.08 -14.32
C SER A 146 -20.05 -9.97 -12.82
N VAL A 147 -18.80 -9.86 -12.35
CA VAL A 147 -18.52 -9.76 -10.92
C VAL A 147 -18.95 -8.39 -10.41
N ASP A 148 -19.73 -8.38 -9.34
CA ASP A 148 -19.96 -7.15 -8.60
C ASP A 148 -18.64 -6.73 -7.95
N PHE A 149 -18.08 -5.60 -8.36
CA PHE A 149 -16.77 -5.17 -7.86
C PHE A 149 -16.75 -5.01 -6.33
N VAL A 150 -17.88 -4.62 -5.71
CA VAL A 150 -18.01 -4.51 -4.25
C VAL A 150 -17.68 -5.83 -3.56
N SER A 151 -18.07 -6.97 -4.14
CA SER A 151 -17.78 -8.29 -3.56
C SER A 151 -16.28 -8.61 -3.43
N LEU A 152 -15.42 -7.88 -4.14
CA LEU A 152 -13.96 -7.99 -4.07
C LEU A 152 -13.35 -7.14 -2.94
N CYS A 153 -14.10 -6.16 -2.44
CA CYS A 153 -13.65 -5.11 -1.51
C CYS A 153 -13.98 -5.40 -0.04
N LEU A 154 -14.73 -6.46 0.21
CA LEU A 154 -15.28 -6.77 1.52
C LEU A 154 -14.51 -7.89 2.22
N GLN A 155 -14.76 -8.02 3.51
CA GLN A 155 -14.31 -9.14 4.34
C GLN A 155 -15.47 -9.63 5.20
N ARG A 156 -15.52 -10.93 5.48
CA ARG A 156 -16.49 -11.49 6.44
C ARG A 156 -16.15 -11.04 7.84
N GLU A 157 -17.18 -10.62 8.58
CA GLU A 157 -17.11 -10.38 10.02
C GLU A 157 -16.72 -11.70 10.72
N THR A 158 -15.57 -11.69 11.43
CA THR A 158 -15.03 -12.85 12.17
C THR A 158 -15.29 -12.73 13.65
#